data_AF-A0A6M8UE55-F1
#
_entry.id   AF-A0A6M8UE55-F1
#
_cell.length_a   1.000
_cell.length_b   1.000
_cell.length_c   1.000
_cell.angle_alpha   90.00
_cell.angle_beta   90.00
_cell.angle_gamma   90.00
#
_symmetry.space_group_name_H-M   'P 1'
#
loop_
_entity.id
_entity.type
_entity.pdbx_description
1 polymer ?
#
loop_
_entity_poly.entity_id
_entity_poly.type
_entity_poly.pdbx_seq_one_letter_code
_entity_poly.pdbx_strand_id
1 'polypeptide(L)'
;MKIKLTYKDRLEIESIIENLSESDNELIYEQVKNIIDKTTTNPAEMSMCAWLPKHFDYPIIELCQEDTLSQDLAHQFIWDYLTRAAKWEYAVSIFKNKYSYSEVA
;
A
#
# COMPACT_ATOMS: atom_id res chain seq x y z
N MET A 1 -3.84 17.82 0.63
CA MET A 1 -4.35 18.35 -0.66
C MET A 1 -5.32 17.31 -1.24
N LYS A 2 -6.62 17.61 -1.40
CA LYS A 2 -7.57 16.67 -2.03
C LYS A 2 -7.34 16.70 -3.54
N ILE A 3 -6.82 15.61 -4.11
CA ILE A 3 -6.71 15.46 -5.56
C ILE A 3 -8.12 15.19 -6.11
N LYS A 4 -8.68 16.12 -6.87
CA LYS A 4 -9.91 15.88 -7.64
C LYS A 4 -9.51 15.29 -8.99
N LEU A 5 -9.39 13.98 -9.07
CA LEU A 5 -9.14 13.26 -10.34
C LEU A 5 -10.45 13.02 -11.07
N THR A 6 -10.51 13.37 -12.35
CA THR A 6 -11.55 12.91 -13.27
C THR A 6 -11.37 11.42 -13.57
N TYR A 7 -12.37 10.79 -14.19
CA TYR A 7 -12.27 9.39 -14.63
C TYR A 7 -11.13 9.18 -15.64
N LYS A 8 -10.92 10.14 -16.56
CA LYS A 8 -9.83 10.08 -17.53
C LYS A 8 -8.46 10.16 -16.86
N ASP A 9 -8.29 11.04 -15.87
CA ASP A 9 -7.04 11.17 -15.13
C ASP A 9 -6.68 9.86 -14.41
N ARG A 10 -7.68 9.14 -13.88
CA ARG A 10 -7.46 7.84 -13.24
C ARG A 10 -6.97 6.79 -14.22
N LEU A 11 -7.58 6.69 -15.40
CA LEU A 11 -7.15 5.75 -16.44
C LEU A 11 -5.71 6.02 -16.90
N GLU A 12 -5.33 7.29 -17.00
CA GLU A 12 -3.95 7.66 -17.34
C GLU A 12 -2.98 7.27 -16.22
N ILE A 13 -3.33 7.52 -14.96
CA ILE A 13 -2.50 7.10 -13.82
C ILE A 13 -2.38 5.58 -13.76
N GLU A 14 -3.44 4.83 -14.02
CA GLU A 14 -3.39 3.37 -14.11
C GLU A 14 -2.47 2.90 -15.23
N SER A 15 -2.52 3.55 -16.40
CA SER A 15 -1.59 3.29 -17.49
C SER A 15 -0.13 3.57 -17.11
N ILE A 16 0.13 4.63 -16.32
CA ILE A 16 1.48 4.89 -15.78
C ILE A 16 1.91 3.75 -14.86
N ILE A 17 1.03 3.28 -13.98
CA ILE A 17 1.33 2.16 -13.06
C ILE A 17 1.67 0.87 -13.83
N GLU A 18 0.97 0.58 -14.92
CA GLU A 18 1.20 -0.59 -15.76
C GLU A 18 2.53 -0.54 -16.51
N ASN A 19 3.04 0.67 -16.79
CA ASN A 19 4.26 0.89 -17.58
C ASN A 19 5.45 1.37 -16.74
N LEU A 20 5.43 1.12 -15.41
CA LEU A 20 6.56 1.43 -14.54
C LEU A 20 7.78 0.60 -14.93
N SER A 21 8.94 1.25 -15.01
CA SER A 21 10.21 0.59 -15.29
C SER A 21 10.70 -0.26 -14.11
N GLU A 22 11.70 -1.10 -14.33
CA GLU A 22 12.34 -1.87 -13.25
C GLU A 22 12.89 -0.95 -12.16
N SER A 23 13.55 0.16 -12.55
CA SER A 23 14.08 1.15 -11.61
C SER A 23 12.98 1.83 -10.79
N ASP A 24 11.81 2.11 -11.39
CA ASP A 24 10.67 2.65 -10.65
C ASP A 24 10.16 1.65 -9.61
N ASN A 25 10.08 0.37 -9.99
CA ASN A 25 9.65 -0.69 -9.07
C ASN A 25 10.66 -0.91 -7.93
N GLU A 26 11.97 -0.75 -8.18
CA GLU A 26 13.00 -0.81 -7.14
C GLU A 26 12.87 0.34 -6.13
N LEU A 27 12.62 1.57 -6.60
CA LEU A 27 12.35 2.71 -5.72
C LEU A 27 11.11 2.49 -4.84
N ILE A 28 10.05 1.95 -5.44
CA ILE A 28 8.82 1.60 -4.71
C ILE A 28 9.08 0.50 -3.69
N TYR A 29 9.84 -0.53 -4.06
CA TYR A 29 10.22 -1.61 -3.16
C TYR A 29 10.96 -1.06 -1.93
N GLU A 30 11.99 -0.22 -2.14
CA GLU A 30 12.74 0.38 -1.04
C GLU A 30 11.86 1.30 -0.18
N GLN A 31 10.93 2.05 -0.77
CA GLN A 31 9.96 2.83 -0.01
C GLN A 31 9.10 1.95 0.91
N VAL A 32 8.52 0.88 0.37
CA VAL A 32 7.65 -0.06 1.12
C VAL A 32 8.43 -0.75 2.23
N LYS A 33 9.61 -1.27 1.91
CA LYS A 33 10.51 -1.91 2.87
C LYS A 33 10.85 -0.97 4.02
N ASN A 34 11.22 0.28 3.73
CA ASN A 34 11.50 1.29 4.75
C ASN A 34 10.32 1.60 5.67
N ILE A 35 9.07 1.52 5.17
CA ILE A 35 7.87 1.70 5.98
C ILE A 35 7.68 0.49 6.91
N ILE A 36 7.83 -0.72 6.37
CA ILE A 36 7.66 -1.97 7.11
C ILE A 36 8.74 -2.12 8.19
N ASP A 37 10.01 -1.87 7.86
CA ASP A 37 11.13 -1.98 8.80
C ASP A 37 11.01 -1.01 9.99
N LYS A 38 10.31 0.11 9.81
CA LYS A 38 10.03 1.09 10.89
C LYS A 38 8.80 0.72 11.72
N THR A 39 8.03 -0.26 11.29
CA THR A 39 6.77 -0.64 11.92
C THR A 39 7.02 -1.71 12.98
N THR A 40 6.86 -1.34 14.25
CA THR A 40 7.11 -2.26 15.39
C THR A 40 5.99 -3.30 15.57
N THR A 41 4.78 -3.01 15.09
CA THR A 41 3.61 -3.90 15.22
C THR A 41 2.83 -3.90 13.93
N ASN A 42 2.47 -5.07 13.42
CA ASN A 42 1.76 -5.19 12.16
C ASN A 42 0.37 -4.51 12.25
N PRO A 43 0.08 -3.48 11.44
CA PRO A 43 -1.20 -2.77 11.51
C PRO A 43 -2.41 -3.64 11.16
N ALA A 44 -2.23 -4.68 10.34
CA ALA A 44 -3.29 -5.62 10.02
C ALA A 44 -3.64 -6.46 11.24
N GLU A 45 -2.64 -6.97 11.97
CA GLU A 45 -2.88 -7.71 13.22
C GLU A 45 -3.60 -6.84 14.24
N MET A 46 -3.12 -5.61 14.47
CA MET A 46 -3.79 -4.67 15.39
C MET A 46 -5.27 -4.46 15.05
N SER A 47 -5.58 -4.33 13.76
CA SER A 47 -6.95 -4.14 13.29
C SER A 47 -7.79 -5.41 13.50
N MET A 48 -7.20 -6.58 13.25
CA MET A 48 -7.87 -7.87 13.44
C MET A 48 -8.12 -8.16 14.92
N CYS A 49 -7.23 -7.78 15.83
CA CYS A 49 -7.44 -7.88 17.29
C CYS A 49 -8.71 -7.16 17.76
N ALA A 50 -9.08 -6.05 17.11
CA ALA A 50 -10.29 -5.30 17.45
C ALA A 50 -11.56 -5.88 16.82
N TRP A 51 -11.43 -6.62 15.70
CA TRP A 51 -12.57 -7.10 14.91
C TRP A 51 -12.94 -8.56 15.23
N LEU A 52 -11.94 -9.43 15.38
CA LEU A 52 -12.11 -10.87 15.64
C LEU A 52 -12.88 -11.24 16.92
N PRO A 53 -12.82 -10.49 18.04
CA PRO A 53 -13.58 -10.82 19.25
C PRO A 53 -15.10 -10.81 19.07
N LYS A 54 -15.60 -10.28 17.96
CA LYS A 54 -17.04 -10.33 17.59
C LYS A 54 -17.45 -11.68 17.01
N HIS A 55 -16.48 -12.52 16.63
CA HIS A 55 -16.67 -13.73 15.85
C HIS A 55 -16.05 -14.97 16.51
N PHE A 56 -15.00 -14.78 17.32
CA PHE A 56 -14.24 -15.86 17.94
C PHE A 56 -13.95 -15.55 19.42
N ASP A 57 -13.76 -16.61 20.20
CA ASP A 57 -13.34 -16.49 21.59
C ASP A 57 -11.89 -15.98 21.69
N TYR A 58 -11.61 -15.22 22.74
CA TYR A 58 -10.31 -14.59 22.97
C TYR A 58 -9.11 -15.58 22.94
N PRO A 59 -9.18 -16.79 23.53
CA PRO A 59 -8.08 -17.75 23.46
C PRO A 59 -7.73 -18.21 22.04
N ILE A 60 -8.73 -18.29 21.14
CA ILE A 60 -8.48 -18.64 19.72
C ILE A 60 -7.76 -17.50 19.01
N ILE A 61 -8.05 -16.25 19.38
CA ILE A 61 -7.41 -15.07 18.82
C ILE A 61 -5.96 -14.99 19.25
N GLU A 62 -5.64 -15.30 20.50
CA GLU A 62 -4.26 -15.39 20.99
C GLU A 62 -3.47 -16.46 20.23
N LEU A 63 -4.03 -17.66 20.07
CA LEU A 63 -3.39 -18.73 19.28
C LEU A 63 -3.17 -18.33 17.81
N CYS A 64 -4.09 -17.57 17.23
CA CYS A 64 -3.96 -17.05 15.87
C CYS A 64 -2.83 -16.00 15.76
N GLN A 65 -2.62 -15.17 16.78
CA GLN A 65 -1.52 -14.21 16.80
C GLN A 65 -0.15 -14.86 16.96
N GLU A 66 -0.09 -16.04 17.58
CA GLU A 66 1.14 -16.83 17.75
C GLU A 66 1.43 -17.74 16.54
N ASP A 67 0.42 -18.00 15.71
CA ASP A 67 0.55 -18.84 14.52
C ASP A 67 1.32 -18.13 13.40
N THR A 68 2.42 -18.76 12.96
CA THR A 68 3.31 -18.20 11.94
C THR A 68 2.61 -17.96 10.61
N LEU A 69 1.69 -18.85 10.20
CA LEU A 69 0.96 -18.67 8.94
C LEU A 69 0.05 -17.44 8.99
N SER A 70 -0.58 -17.20 10.13
CA SER A 70 -1.43 -16.03 10.36
C SER A 70 -0.62 -14.72 10.37
N GLN A 71 0.58 -14.73 10.97
CA GLN A 71 1.51 -13.60 10.93
C GLN A 71 2.00 -13.32 9.49
N ASP A 72 2.37 -14.37 8.75
CA ASP A 72 2.80 -14.26 7.34
C ASP A 72 1.69 -13.68 6.45
N LEU A 73 0.44 -14.11 6.67
CA LEU A 73 -0.73 -13.57 5.96
C LEU A 73 -0.92 -12.07 6.24
N ALA A 74 -0.83 -11.66 7.51
CA ALA A 74 -0.94 -10.25 7.87
C ALA A 74 0.22 -9.43 7.29
N HIS A 75 1.44 -9.98 7.28
CA HIS A 75 2.60 -9.33 6.71
C HIS A 75 2.46 -9.15 5.20
N GLN A 76 2.08 -10.21 4.48
CA GLN A 76 1.87 -10.18 3.04
C GLN A 76 0.77 -9.17 2.66
N PHE A 77 -0.34 -9.14 3.40
CA PHE A 77 -1.41 -8.18 3.16
C PHE A 77 -0.91 -6.74 3.25
N ILE A 78 -0.16 -6.39 4.31
CA ILE A 78 0.39 -5.04 4.46
C ILE A 78 1.39 -4.73 3.35
N TRP A 79 2.27 -5.68 3.03
CA TRP A 79 3.25 -5.53 1.94
C TRP A 79 2.58 -5.20 0.60
N ASP A 80 1.59 -6.01 0.20
CA ASP A 80 0.89 -5.86 -1.07
C ASP A 80 0.09 -4.55 -1.10
N TYR A 81 -0.58 -4.21 0.00
CA TYR A 81 -1.37 -3.00 0.09
C TYR A 81 -0.50 -1.73 0.05
N LEU A 82 0.62 -1.71 0.78
CA LEU A 82 1.58 -0.61 0.74
C LEU A 82 2.22 -0.48 -0.64
N THR A 83 2.60 -1.60 -1.28
CA THR A 83 3.14 -1.60 -2.65
C THR A 83 2.14 -0.99 -3.64
N ARG A 84 0.86 -1.36 -3.52
CA ARG A 84 -0.20 -0.78 -4.36
C ARG A 84 -0.33 0.73 -4.12
N ALA A 85 -0.35 1.16 -2.85
CA ALA A 85 -0.46 2.57 -2.49
C ALA A 85 0.74 3.40 -2.97
N ALA A 86 1.96 2.89 -2.81
CA ALA A 86 3.19 3.53 -3.27
C ALA A 86 3.23 3.65 -4.80
N LYS A 87 2.78 2.62 -5.54
CA LYS A 87 2.60 2.71 -7.00
C LYS A 87 1.67 3.85 -7.40
N TRP A 88 0.54 3.99 -6.70
CA TRP A 88 -0.39 5.09 -6.94
C TRP A 88 0.22 6.46 -6.62
N GLU A 89 0.90 6.59 -5.49
CA GLU A 89 1.58 7.83 -5.10
C GLU A 89 2.62 8.24 -6.14
N TYR A 90 3.45 7.30 -6.57
CA TYR A 90 4.48 7.51 -7.58
C TYR A 90 3.88 7.90 -8.94
N ALA A 91 2.89 7.17 -9.43
CA ALA A 91 2.23 7.46 -10.70
C ALA A 91 1.49 8.82 -10.68
N VAL A 92 0.87 9.19 -9.56
CA VAL A 92 0.30 10.53 -9.36
C VAL A 92 1.38 11.61 -9.43
N SER A 93 2.59 11.36 -8.93
CA SER A 93 3.70 12.31 -9.01
C SER A 93 4.15 12.52 -10.47
N ILE A 94 4.26 11.44 -11.26
CA ILE A 94 4.57 11.50 -12.69
C ILE A 94 3.49 12.27 -13.44
N PHE A 95 2.21 11.92 -13.19
CA PHE A 95 1.07 12.60 -13.80
C PHE A 95 1.13 14.11 -13.50
N LYS A 96 1.26 14.50 -12.23
CA LYS A 96 1.37 15.91 -11.85
C LYS A 96 2.53 16.62 -12.54
N ASN A 97 3.70 15.98 -12.63
CA ASN A 97 4.86 16.58 -13.28
C ASN A 97 4.56 16.82 -14.77
N LYS A 98 4.00 15.84 -15.47
CA LYS A 98 3.59 15.94 -16.89
C LYS A 98 2.66 17.13 -17.15
N TYR A 99 1.66 17.33 -16.29
CA TYR A 99 0.70 18.42 -16.43
C TYR A 99 1.20 19.77 -15.91
N SER A 100 2.08 19.79 -14.90
CA SER A 100 2.74 21.01 -14.43
C SER A 100 3.62 21.64 -15.52
N TYR A 101 4.24 20.83 -16.38
CA TYR A 101 4.99 21.34 -17.53
C TYR A 101 4.11 21.76 -18.73
N SER A 102 2.83 21.39 -18.76
CA SER A 102 1.92 21.82 -19.84
C SER A 102 1.35 23.23 -19.66
N GLU A 103 1.45 23.81 -18.45
CA GLU A 103 1.00 25.18 -18.17
C GLU A 103 2.09 26.25 -18.46
N VAL A 104 3.29 25.84 -18.88
CA VAL A 104 4.44 26.73 -19.18
C VAL A 104 4.82 26.76 -20.67
N ALA A 105 3.96 26.26 -21.57
CA ALA A 105 4.16 26.28 -23.02
C ALA A 105 3.17 27.20 -23.75
#